data_AF-A0A650A7F3-F1
#
_entry.id   AF-A0A650A7F3-F1
#
_cell.length_a   1.000
_cell.length_b   1.000
_cell.length_c   1.000
_cell.angle_alpha   90.00
_cell.angle_beta   90.00
_cell.angle_gamma   90.00
#
_symmetry.space_group_name_H-M   'P 1'
#
loop_
_entity.id
_entity.type
_entity.pdbx_description
1 polymer ?
#
loop_
_entity_poly.entity_id
_entity_poly.type
_entity_poly.pdbx_seq_one_letter_code
_entity_poly.pdbx_strand_id
1 'polypeptide(L)' 'MYLPDEVWRELDVRFDELNAKHKRQHGEALEKNRDYYPAIIQAGLNDKDLEEILDL' A
#
# COMPACT_ATOMS: atom_id res chain seq x y z
N MET A 1 -6.37 -6.98 12.93
CA MET A 1 -5.93 -8.25 12.31
C MET A 1 -4.55 -8.55 12.88
N TYR A 2 -4.30 -9.77 13.39
CA TYR A 2 -2.95 -10.17 13.76
C TYR A 2 -2.30 -10.85 12.55
N LEU A 3 -1.29 -10.20 11.99
CA LEU A 3 -0.46 -10.75 10.92
C LEU A 3 0.82 -11.30 11.54
N PRO A 4 1.42 -12.35 10.94
CA PRO A 4 2.76 -12.77 11.31
C PRO A 4 3.75 -11.60 11.19
N ASP A 5 4.72 -11.50 12.10
CA ASP A 5 5.69 -10.40 12.16
C ASP A 5 6.49 -10.22 10.85
N GLU A 6 6.72 -11.31 10.13
CA GLU A 6 7.37 -11.27 8.82
C GLU A 6 6.49 -10.55 7.77
N VAL A 7 5.21 -10.91 7.72
CA VAL A 7 4.25 -10.27 6.81
C VAL A 7 4.07 -8.80 7.17
N TRP A 8 4.00 -8.47 8.46
CA TRP A 8 3.87 -7.08 8.90
C TRP A 8 5.08 -6.23 8.47
N ARG A 9 6.30 -6.76 8.62
CA ARG A 9 7.52 -6.08 8.18
C ARG A 9 7.57 -5.88 6.68
N GLU A 10 7.16 -6.87 5.89
CA GLU A 10 7.12 -6.72 4.43
C GLU A 10 6.10 -5.66 4.00
N LEU A 11 4.93 -5.64 4.63
CA LEU A 11 3.92 -4.60 4.40
C LEU A 11 4.44 -3.20 4.73
N ASP A 12 5.24 -3.07 5.79
CA ASP A 12 5.81 -1.80 6.22
C ASP A 12 6.81 -1.26 5.18
N VAL A 13 7.72 -2.11 4.71
CA VAL A 13 8.72 -1.75 3.68
C VAL A 13 8.04 -1.34 2.38
N ARG A 14 7.06 -2.12 1.90
CA ARG A 14 6.34 -1.79 0.68
C ARG A 14 5.52 -0.51 0.80
N PHE A 15 4.96 -0.23 1.98
CA PHE A 15 4.27 1.02 2.22
C PHE A 15 5.21 2.21 2.05
N ASP A 16 6.42 2.14 2.60
CA ASP A 16 7.38 3.24 2.51
C ASP A 16 7.78 3.54 1.06
N GLU A 17 7.99 2.50 0.25
CA GLU A 17 8.28 2.62 -1.18
C GLU A 17 7.15 3.32 -1.95
N LEU A 18 5.92 2.82 -1.79
CA LEU A 18 4.74 3.35 -2.48
C LEU A 18 4.37 4.75 -2.00
N ASN A 19 4.49 5.02 -0.71
CA ASN A 19 4.26 6.35 -0.14
C ASN A 19 5.27 7.36 -0.68
N ALA A 20 6.54 6.97 -0.85
CA ALA A 20 7.54 7.83 -1.46
C ALA A 20 7.21 8.13 -2.94
N LYS A 21 6.71 7.15 -3.69
CA LYS A 21 6.25 7.32 -5.08
C LYS A 21 5.03 8.26 -5.13
N HIS A 22 4.01 8.00 -4.32
CA HIS A 22 2.79 8.81 -4.22
C HIS A 22 3.09 10.26 -3.88
N LYS A 23 3.93 10.52 -2.87
CA LYS A 23 4.35 11.87 -2.49
C LYS A 23 5.01 12.64 -3.62
N ARG A 24 5.79 11.95 -4.48
CA ARG A 24 6.44 12.59 -5.63
C ARG A 24 5.45 12.95 -6.73
N GLN A 25 4.43 12.13 -6.97
CA GLN A 25 3.45 12.35 -8.02
C GLN A 25 2.33 13.32 -7.60
N HIS A 26 1.80 13.14 -6.41
CA HIS A 26 0.58 13.83 -5.94
C HIS A 26 0.86 14.90 -4.87
N GLY A 27 2.09 14.98 -4.36
CA GLY A 27 2.47 15.96 -3.31
C GLY A 27 2.00 15.60 -1.90
N GLU A 28 1.22 14.52 -1.74
CA GLU A 28 0.63 14.10 -0.48
C GLU A 28 1.06 12.68 -0.07
N ALA A 29 1.04 12.42 1.23
CA ALA A 29 1.37 11.11 1.79
C ALA A 29 0.18 10.16 1.72
N LEU A 30 0.46 8.87 1.47
CA LEU A 30 -0.52 7.81 1.73
C LEU A 30 -0.70 7.60 3.23
N GLU A 31 -1.92 7.25 3.62
CA GLU A 31 -2.25 6.80 4.97
C GLU A 31 -2.46 5.29 4.99
N LYS A 32 -1.80 4.59 5.92
CA LYS A 32 -1.83 3.11 5.99
C LYS A 32 -3.25 2.54 6.07
N ASN A 33 -4.06 3.08 6.98
CA ASN A 33 -5.40 2.56 7.25
C ASN A 33 -6.45 3.02 6.24
N ARG A 34 -6.26 4.20 5.63
CA ARG A 34 -7.23 4.80 4.71
C ARG A 34 -6.99 4.35 3.27
N ASP A 35 -5.72 4.26 2.86
CA ASP A 35 -5.35 4.11 1.46
C ASP A 35 -4.69 2.74 1.22
N TYR A 36 -3.61 2.43 1.95
CA TYR A 36 -2.74 1.28 1.63
C TYR A 36 -3.34 -0.09 1.94
N TYR A 37 -3.79 -0.34 3.18
CA TYR A 37 -4.35 -1.65 3.52
C TYR A 37 -5.62 -1.98 2.71
N PRO A 38 -6.56 -1.03 2.50
CA PRO A 38 -7.67 -1.26 1.57
C PRO A 38 -7.21 -1.61 0.16
N ALA A 39 -6.20 -0.92 -0.37
CA ALA A 39 -5.66 -1.19 -1.70
C ALA A 39 -5.04 -2.59 -1.80
N ILE A 40 -4.32 -3.06 -0.78
CA ILE A 40 -3.79 -4.43 -0.72
C ILE A 40 -4.90 -5.47 -0.73
N ILE A 41 -5.95 -5.26 0.06
CA ILE A 41 -7.09 -6.18 0.09
C ILE A 41 -7.77 -6.20 -1.27
N GLN A 42 -7.96 -5.04 -1.92
CA GLN A 42 -8.54 -4.96 -3.26
C GLN A 42 -7.65 -5.62 -4.32
N ALA A 43 -6.34 -5.43 -4.28
CA ALA A 43 -5.37 -6.06 -5.18
C ALA A 43 -5.49 -7.59 -5.10
N GLY A 44 -5.44 -8.14 -3.88
CA GLY A 44 -5.53 -9.58 -3.66
C GLY A 44 -6.90 -10.19 -4.02
N LEU A 45 -7.99 -9.44 -3.90
CA LEU A 45 -9.34 -9.92 -4.26
C LEU A 45 -9.63 -9.85 -5.76
N ASN A 46 -9.04 -8.88 -6.47
CA ASN A 46 -9.36 -8.60 -7.87
C ASN A 46 -8.22 -8.96 -8.85
N ASP A 47 -7.13 -9.54 -8.35
CA ASP A 47 -5.90 -9.84 -9.12
C ASP A 47 -5.40 -8.59 -9.89
N LYS A 48 -5.42 -7.44 -9.19
CA LYS A 48 -5.02 -6.14 -9.72
C LYS A 48 -3.67 -5.72 -9.15
N ASP A 49 -2.94 -4.93 -9.92
CA ASP A 49 -1.72 -4.31 -9.42
C ASP A 49 -2.05 -3.25 -8.36
N LEU A 50 -1.22 -3.19 -7.33
CA LEU A 50 -1.35 -2.23 -6.25
C LEU A 50 -1.03 -0.80 -6.70
N GLU A 51 -0.10 -0.64 -7.64
CA GLU A 51 0.22 0.68 -8.20
C GLU A 51 -0.96 1.23 -9.01
N GLU A 52 -1.66 0.38 -9.78
CA GLU A 52 -2.86 0.79 -10.51
C GLU A 52 -3.99 1.23 -9.58
N ILE A 53 -4.18 0.56 -8.44
CA ILE A 53 -5.20 0.93 -7.46
C ILE A 53 -4.87 2.25 -6.76
N LEU A 54 -3.57 2.51 -6.54
CA LEU A 54 -3.08 3.71 -5.87
C LEU A 54 -2.81 4.88 -6.83
N ASP A 55 -3.12 4.72 -8.12
CA ASP A 55 -2.88 5.71 -9.18
C ASP A 55 -1.41 6.19 -9.21
N LEU A 56 -0.48 5.21 -9.22
CA LEU A 56 0.98 5.40 -9.19
C LEU A 56 1.67 5.02 -10.51
#